data_AF-A0A2E9CZI0-F1
#
_entry.id   AF-A0A2E9CZI0-F1
#
_cell.length_a   1.000
_cell.length_b   1.000
_cell.length_c   1.000
_cell.angle_alpha   90.00
_cell.angle_beta   90.00
_cell.angle_gamma   90.00
#
_symmetry.space_group_name_H-M   'P 1'
#
loop_
_entity.id
_entity.type
_entity.pdbx_description
1 polymer ?
#
loop_
_entity_poly.entity_id
_entity_poly.type
_entity_poly.pdbx_seq_one_letter_code
_entity_poly.pdbx_strand_id
1 'polypeptide(L)'
;MANYLAGAQEIMVAASPTMHWKKSSNQSIEEFISKVRKIKNEPFRILLGSAHQMGTARINPDPNNGVVGLDGKVHGLDNVYIVDASTFPRCSGVNPMISIQSMSHFLISKI
;
A
#
# COMPACT_ATOMS: atom_id res chain seq x y z
N MET A 1 -16.05 6.90 13.29
CA MET A 1 -17.16 6.55 14.20
C MET A 1 -17.33 5.04 14.33
N ALA A 2 -17.26 4.27 13.23
CA ALA A 2 -17.36 2.80 13.26
C ALA A 2 -16.46 2.13 14.33
N ASN A 3 -15.16 2.46 14.38
CA ASN A 3 -14.23 1.88 15.37
C ASN A 3 -14.61 2.21 16.83
N TYR A 4 -15.08 3.42 17.10
CA TYR A 4 -15.54 3.82 18.43
C TYR A 4 -16.78 3.02 18.85
N LEU A 5 -17.77 2.93 17.96
CA LEU A 5 -19.00 2.15 18.19
C LEU A 5 -18.72 0.64 18.31
N ALA A 6 -17.65 0.16 17.66
CA ALA A 6 -17.14 -1.20 17.82
C ALA A 6 -16.35 -1.43 19.12
N GLY A 7 -16.26 -0.44 20.02
CA GLY A 7 -15.64 -0.58 21.33
C GLY A 7 -14.13 -0.37 21.36
N ALA A 8 -13.54 0.29 20.35
CA ALA A 8 -12.12 0.60 20.33
C ALA A 8 -11.67 1.37 21.60
N GLN A 9 -10.56 0.91 22.20
CA GLN A 9 -9.93 1.58 23.35
C GLN A 9 -9.05 2.76 22.91
N GLU A 10 -8.55 2.70 21.68
CA GLU A 10 -7.70 3.72 21.07
C GLU A 10 -8.03 3.85 19.58
N ILE A 11 -8.01 5.09 19.08
CA ILE A 11 -8.19 5.42 17.67
C ILE A 11 -7.02 6.32 17.26
N MET A 12 -6.28 5.88 16.25
CA MET A 12 -5.19 6.64 15.66
C MET A 12 -5.63 7.23 14.32
N VAL A 13 -5.25 8.47 14.07
CA VAL A 13 -5.35 9.12 12.75
C VAL A 13 -3.95 9.47 12.31
N ALA A 14 -3.54 8.94 11.14
CA ALA A 14 -2.22 9.11 10.53
C ALA A 14 -2.03 10.53 9.93
N ALA A 15 -2.30 11.56 10.73
CA ALA A 15 -1.94 12.94 10.44
C ALA A 15 -0.46 13.22 10.80
N SER A 16 0.05 14.41 10.47
CA SER A 16 1.35 14.89 10.93
C SER A 16 1.20 16.17 11.79
N PRO A 17 1.40 16.11 13.11
CA PRO A 17 1.75 14.93 13.89
C PRO A 17 0.58 13.94 14.00
N THR A 18 0.90 12.67 14.29
CA THR A 18 -0.11 11.62 14.47
C THR A 18 -1.01 11.95 15.65
N MET A 19 -2.31 11.77 15.47
CA MET A 19 -3.32 12.08 16.48
C MET A 19 -3.89 10.79 17.06
N HIS A 20 -4.03 10.75 18.38
CA HIS A 20 -4.58 9.62 19.10
C HIS A 20 -5.75 10.08 19.95
N TRP A 21 -6.81 9.28 19.96
CA TRP A 21 -7.86 9.33 20.97
C TRP A 21 -7.80 8.05 21.77
N LYS A 22 -7.85 8.16 23.11
CA LYS A 22 -7.89 7.01 24.02
C LYS A 22 -9.17 7.09 24.84
N LYS A 23 -9.86 5.97 25.03
CA LYS A 23 -11.06 5.88 25.85
C LYS A 23 -10.81 6.26 27.31
N SER A 24 -9.60 6.02 27.80
CA SER A 24 -9.16 6.39 29.14
C SER A 24 -8.74 7.86 29.29
N SER A 25 -8.69 8.62 28.19
CA SER A 25 -8.35 10.04 28.25
C SER A 25 -9.57 10.89 28.64
N ASN A 26 -9.32 12.08 29.16
CA ASN A 26 -10.38 13.05 29.48
C ASN A 26 -11.00 13.73 28.23
N GLN A 27 -10.66 13.28 27.01
CA GLN A 27 -11.15 13.87 25.77
C GLN A 27 -12.35 13.10 25.24
N SER A 28 -13.46 13.81 24.98
CA SER A 28 -14.62 13.21 24.31
C SER A 28 -14.30 12.83 22.86
N ILE A 29 -14.96 11.80 22.33
CA ILE A 29 -14.75 11.36 20.94
C ILE A 29 -15.23 12.44 19.96
N GLU A 30 -16.26 13.19 20.32
CA GLU A 30 -16.82 14.30 19.54
C GLU A 30 -15.80 15.44 19.40
N GLU A 31 -15.12 15.81 20.48
CA GLU A 31 -14.04 16.80 20.45
C GLU A 31 -12.87 16.32 19.58
N PHE A 32 -12.51 15.04 19.67
CA PHE A 32 -11.47 14.47 18.83
C PHE A 32 -11.84 14.52 17.34
N ILE A 33 -13.07 14.12 16.99
CA ILE A 33 -13.58 14.19 15.61
C ILE A 33 -13.57 15.65 15.12
N SER A 34 -13.98 16.60 15.96
CA SER A 34 -13.94 18.04 15.63
C SER A 34 -12.51 18.52 15.33
N LYS A 35 -11.50 18.07 16.09
CA LYS A 35 -10.09 18.38 15.80
C LYS A 35 -9.62 17.73 14.50
N VAL A 36 -9.95 16.46 14.26
CA VAL A 36 -9.58 15.74 13.02
C VAL A 36 -10.16 16.43 11.79
N ARG A 37 -11.41 16.91 11.85
CA ARG A 37 -12.05 17.63 10.73
C ARG A 37 -11.42 18.99 10.42
N LYS A 38 -10.66 19.58 11.36
CA LYS A 38 -9.96 20.87 11.18
C LYS A 38 -8.56 20.71 10.59
N ILE A 39 -8.09 19.47 10.38
CA ILE A 39 -6.79 19.22 9.76
C ILE A 39 -6.80 19.78 8.33
N LYS A 40 -5.76 20.56 8.00
CA LYS A 40 -5.53 21.12 6.66
C LYS A 40 -4.29 20.49 6.03
N ASN A 41 -4.32 20.37 4.71
CA ASN A 41 -3.14 20.06 3.93
C ASN A 41 -2.24 21.30 3.90
N GLU A 42 -1.06 21.19 4.50
CA GLU A 42 -0.07 22.25 4.59
C GLU A 42 1.32 21.65 4.29
N PRO A 43 2.31 22.44 3.85
CA PRO A 43 3.68 21.97 3.71
C PRO A 43 4.17 21.26 4.99
N PHE A 44 4.82 20.11 4.82
CA PHE A 44 5.33 19.27 5.91
C PHE A 44 4.26 18.66 6.85
N ARG A 45 2.97 18.74 6.51
CA ARG A 45 1.85 18.18 7.31
C ARG A 45 1.17 16.96 6.68
N ILE A 46 1.57 16.56 5.47
CA ILE A 46 1.03 15.39 4.78
C ILE A 46 1.97 14.22 4.98
N LEU A 47 1.47 13.14 5.58
CA LEU A 47 2.17 11.86 5.60
C LEU A 47 2.05 11.21 4.22
N LEU A 48 3.14 11.21 3.45
CA LEU A 48 3.25 10.49 2.19
C LEU A 48 3.94 9.15 2.46
N GLY A 49 3.18 8.07 2.33
CA GLY A 49 3.68 6.71 2.50
C GLY A 49 2.82 5.71 1.77
N SER A 50 3.40 4.57 1.41
CA SER A 50 2.68 3.45 0.81
C SER A 50 3.26 2.13 1.30
N ALA A 51 2.38 1.24 1.77
CA ALA A 51 2.69 -0.16 2.02
C ALA A 51 2.50 -1.04 0.77
N HIS A 52 2.18 -0.43 -0.38
CA HIS A 52 1.80 -1.11 -1.62
C HIS A 52 2.81 -0.79 -2.74
N GLN A 53 4.09 -1.04 -2.48
CA GLN A 53 5.12 -0.89 -3.50
C GLN A 53 4.94 -1.97 -4.56
N MET A 54 4.90 -1.58 -5.83
CA MET A 54 4.67 -2.47 -6.95
C MET A 54 5.25 -1.88 -8.24
N GLY A 55 5.54 -2.74 -9.21
CA GLY A 55 6.06 -2.33 -10.52
C GLY A 55 7.54 -1.95 -10.57
N THR A 56 8.33 -2.25 -9.54
CA THR A 56 9.78 -1.97 -9.50
C THR A 56 10.60 -2.87 -10.42
N ALA A 57 10.06 -4.03 -10.82
CA ALA A 57 10.65 -4.97 -11.76
C ALA A 57 9.62 -5.38 -12.82
N ARG A 58 9.01 -4.37 -13.46
CA ARG A 58 7.82 -4.53 -14.28
C ARG A 58 7.98 -5.56 -15.40
N ILE A 59 6.90 -6.28 -15.65
CA ILE A 59 6.76 -7.20 -16.77
C ILE A 59 6.67 -6.43 -18.10
N ASN A 60 7.47 -6.82 -19.09
CA ASN A 60 7.42 -6.27 -20.45
C ASN A 60 8.12 -7.22 -21.44
N PRO A 61 7.57 -7.45 -22.66
CA PRO A 61 8.29 -8.19 -23.70
C PRO A 61 9.55 -7.48 -24.20
N ASP A 62 9.63 -6.15 -24.10
CA ASP A 62 10.81 -5.36 -24.49
C ASP A 62 11.71 -5.10 -23.26
N PRO A 63 12.97 -5.56 -23.27
CA PRO A 63 13.93 -5.35 -22.17
C PRO A 63 14.28 -3.89 -21.92
N ASN A 64 14.04 -2.98 -22.88
CA ASN A 64 14.23 -1.54 -22.66
C ASN A 64 13.10 -0.91 -21.83
N ASN A 65 11.98 -1.63 -21.68
CA ASN A 65 10.75 -1.13 -21.07
C ASN A 65 10.32 -1.92 -19.82
N GLY A 66 11.07 -2.95 -19.41
CA GLY A 66 10.82 -3.74 -18.21
C GLY A 66 12.00 -4.61 -17.78
N VAL A 67 11.86 -5.26 -16.62
CA VAL A 67 12.92 -6.09 -16.02
C VAL A 67 12.74 -7.56 -16.33
N VAL A 68 11.48 -8.01 -16.43
CA VAL A 68 11.15 -9.42 -16.71
C VAL A 68 10.30 -9.56 -17.97
N GLY A 69 10.45 -10.69 -18.66
CA GLY A 69 9.60 -11.10 -19.78
C GLY A 69 8.20 -11.55 -19.33
N LEU A 70 7.34 -11.91 -20.28
CA LEU A 70 5.95 -12.36 -20.02
C LEU A 70 5.85 -13.68 -19.24
N ASP A 71 6.98 -14.34 -19.01
CA ASP A 71 7.21 -15.56 -18.24
C ASP A 71 7.80 -15.29 -16.85
N GLY A 72 8.05 -14.03 -16.49
CA GLY A 72 8.67 -13.65 -15.22
C GLY A 72 10.18 -13.84 -15.18
N LYS A 73 10.82 -14.27 -16.29
CA LYS A 73 12.28 -14.41 -16.39
C LYS A 73 12.93 -13.03 -16.51
N VAL A 74 13.99 -12.80 -15.74
CA VAL A 74 14.78 -11.56 -15.85
C VAL A 74 15.50 -11.52 -17.19
N HIS A 75 15.37 -10.40 -17.91
CA HIS A 75 16.02 -10.22 -19.20
C HIS A 75 17.54 -10.35 -19.10
N GLY A 76 18.14 -11.11 -20.00
CA GLY A 76 19.60 -11.29 -20.09
C GLY A 76 20.23 -12.19 -19.01
N LEU A 77 19.45 -12.76 -18.09
CA LEU A 77 19.92 -13.71 -17.08
C LEU A 77 19.27 -15.07 -17.29
N ASP A 78 20.05 -16.13 -17.07
CA ASP A 78 19.51 -17.49 -17.10
C ASP A 78 19.04 -17.93 -15.71
N ASN A 79 17.89 -18.60 -15.68
CA ASN A 79 17.30 -19.20 -14.47
C ASN A 79 17.05 -18.22 -13.31
N VAL A 80 16.84 -16.93 -13.59
CA VAL A 80 16.46 -15.92 -12.60
C VAL A 80 15.06 -15.41 -12.90
N TYR A 81 14.16 -15.49 -11.92
CA TYR A 81 12.74 -15.13 -12.07
C TYR A 81 12.28 -14.23 -10.92
N ILE A 82 11.30 -13.36 -11.22
CA ILE A 82 10.63 -12.51 -10.24
C ILE A 82 9.13 -12.74 -10.38
N VAL A 83 8.46 -13.02 -9.26
CA VAL A 83 7.03 -13.41 -9.25
C VAL A 83 6.23 -12.72 -8.15
N ASP A 84 6.62 -11.51 -7.74
CA ASP A 84 5.93 -10.73 -6.71
C ASP A 84 5.29 -9.45 -7.28
N ALA A 85 4.86 -8.53 -6.40
CA ALA A 85 4.24 -7.25 -6.76
C ALA A 85 5.10 -6.37 -7.67
N SER A 86 6.43 -6.55 -7.65
CA SER A 86 7.34 -5.77 -8.49
C SER A 86 7.10 -6.01 -9.98
N THR A 87 6.52 -7.15 -10.36
CA THR A 87 6.22 -7.50 -11.76
C THR A 87 5.05 -6.74 -12.34
N PHE A 88 4.24 -6.07 -11.53
CA PHE A 88 3.04 -5.38 -12.00
C PHE A 88 3.39 -4.34 -13.08
N PRO A 89 2.62 -4.24 -14.18
CA PRO A 89 2.89 -3.23 -15.21
C PRO A 89 2.67 -1.80 -14.70
N ARG A 90 1.80 -1.61 -13.68
CA ARG A 90 1.52 -0.35 -12.99
C ARG A 90 0.82 -0.61 -11.64
N CYS A 91 0.74 0.42 -10.81
CA CYS A 91 -0.09 0.41 -9.61
C CYS A 91 -1.55 0.03 -9.90
N SER A 92 -2.13 -0.88 -9.11
CA SER A 92 -3.53 -1.32 -9.21
C SER A 92 -4.54 -0.28 -8.70
N GLY A 93 -4.08 0.72 -7.94
CA GLY A 93 -4.94 1.73 -7.30
C GLY A 93 -5.79 1.22 -6.13
N VAL A 94 -5.65 -0.06 -5.77
CA VAL A 94 -6.38 -0.73 -4.68
C VAL A 94 -5.43 -1.58 -3.85
N ASN A 95 -5.90 -2.13 -2.72
CA ASN A 95 -5.11 -3.05 -1.90
C ASN A 95 -4.71 -4.27 -2.76
N PRO A 96 -3.39 -4.52 -2.98
CA PRO A 96 -2.94 -5.39 -4.05
C PRO A 96 -2.85 -6.87 -3.63
N MET A 97 -3.20 -7.25 -2.40
CA MET A 97 -2.97 -8.61 -1.87
C MET A 97 -3.43 -9.72 -2.83
N ILE A 98 -4.69 -9.68 -3.26
CA ILE A 98 -5.26 -10.70 -4.17
C ILE A 98 -4.60 -10.62 -5.54
N SER A 99 -4.39 -9.41 -6.08
CA SER A 99 -3.71 -9.23 -7.37
C SER A 99 -2.28 -9.79 -7.33
N ILE A 100 -1.56 -9.63 -6.22
CA ILE A 100 -0.20 -10.15 -6.06
C ILE A 100 -0.25 -11.67 -6.10
N GLN A 101 -1.11 -12.29 -5.30
CA GLN A 101 -1.29 -13.74 -5.29
C GLN A 101 -1.66 -14.29 -6.67
N SER A 102 -2.58 -13.63 -7.38
CA SER A 102 -2.97 -14.02 -8.74
C SER A 102 -1.82 -13.91 -9.73
N MET A 103 -1.04 -12.81 -9.69
CA MET A 103 0.12 -12.64 -10.56
C MET A 103 1.22 -13.65 -10.27
N SER A 104 1.54 -13.90 -9.00
CA SER A 104 2.50 -14.92 -8.58
C SER A 104 2.08 -16.30 -9.09
N HIS A 105 0.81 -16.67 -8.91
CA HIS A 105 0.29 -17.95 -9.39
C HIS A 105 0.35 -18.09 -10.91
N PHE A 106 0.00 -17.01 -11.63
CA PHE A 106 0.08 -16.97 -13.09
C PHE A 106 1.51 -17.11 -13.63
N LEU A 107 2.49 -16.46 -13.00
CA LEU A 107 3.88 -16.53 -13.46
C LEU A 107 4.50 -17.90 -13.13
N ILE A 108 4.20 -18.45 -11.94
CA ILE A 108 4.66 -19.80 -11.57
C ILE A 108 4.11 -20.88 -12.52
N SER A 109 2.92 -20.73 -13.10
CA SER A 109 2.42 -21.70 -14.09
C SER A 109 3.16 -21.70 -15.43
N LYS A 110 4.13 -20.78 -15.61
CA LYS A 110 4.97 -20.64 -16.81
C LYS A 110 6.43 -21.08 -16.59
N ILE A 111 6.82 -21.34 -15.34
CA ILE A 111 8.16 -21.77 -14.93
C ILE A 111 8.14 -23.28 -14.77
#